data_AF-A0A4Q1AKN0-F1
#
_entry.id   AF-A0A4Q1AKN0-F1
#
_cell.length_a   1.000
_cell.length_b   1.000
_cell.length_c   1.000
_cell.angle_alpha   90.00
_cell.angle_beta   90.00
_cell.angle_gamma   90.00
#
_symmetry.space_group_name_H-M   'P 1'
#
loop_
_entity.id
_entity.type
_entity.pdbx_description
1 polymer ?
#
loop_
_entity_poly.entity_id
_entity_poly.type
_entity_poly.pdbx_seq_one_letter_code
_entity_poly.pdbx_strand_id
1 'polypeptide(L)'
;MKVTLYAHPDYWDLSEEKKKEVCNGCGAKGAWYNFLIPGKIFKEPCDIHDFDYERGESEKDKIEADRRFIQNMKRIVAATDNKLLKKYRRVKARAFFKSVKDFGDEAFWADKVIDKKNSKGKEIEI
;
A
#
# COMPACT_ATOMS: atom_id res chain seq x y z
N MET A 1 -4.43 -17.06 14.15
CA MET A 1 -4.87 -15.66 14.42
C MET A 1 -5.87 -15.27 13.34
N LYS A 2 -7.06 -14.82 13.71
CA LYS A 2 -8.06 -14.26 12.76
C LYS A 2 -8.10 -12.74 12.95
N VAL A 3 -8.08 -11.99 11.86
CA VAL A 3 -8.11 -10.52 11.88
C VAL A 3 -8.98 -10.06 10.72
N THR A 4 -9.90 -9.12 10.98
CA THR A 4 -10.67 -8.45 9.92
C THR A 4 -9.86 -7.28 9.37
N LEU A 5 -9.61 -7.28 8.08
CA LEU A 5 -9.01 -6.15 7.35
C LEU A 5 -10.09 -5.44 6.54
N TYR A 6 -9.84 -4.19 6.21
CA TYR A 6 -10.75 -3.36 5.42
C TYR A 6 -10.07 -2.97 4.12
N ALA A 7 -10.79 -3.06 3.02
CA ALA A 7 -10.33 -2.68 1.68
C ALA A 7 -11.51 -2.07 0.92
N HIS A 8 -11.23 -1.50 -0.25
CA HIS A 8 -12.27 -1.18 -1.21
C HIS A 8 -13.01 -2.49 -1.61
N PRO A 9 -14.33 -2.50 -1.79
CA PRO A 9 -15.07 -3.72 -2.15
C PRO A 9 -14.45 -4.49 -3.33
N ASP A 10 -14.15 -3.77 -4.41
CA ASP A 10 -13.54 -4.33 -5.63
C ASP A 10 -12.20 -5.06 -5.38
N TYR A 11 -11.46 -4.75 -4.31
CA TYR A 11 -10.25 -5.49 -3.96
C TYR A 11 -10.55 -6.94 -3.58
N TRP A 12 -11.65 -7.16 -2.84
CA TRP A 12 -12.07 -8.50 -2.43
C TRP A 12 -12.61 -9.33 -3.59
N ASP A 13 -13.09 -8.65 -4.64
CA ASP A 13 -13.62 -9.26 -5.85
C ASP A 13 -12.55 -9.52 -6.92
N LEU A 14 -11.29 -9.08 -6.71
CA LEU A 14 -10.20 -9.36 -7.65
C LEU A 14 -9.89 -10.85 -7.75
N SER A 15 -9.67 -11.32 -8.97
CA SER A 15 -9.03 -12.62 -9.19
C SER A 15 -7.58 -12.62 -8.70
N GLU A 16 -7.05 -13.80 -8.40
CA GLU A 16 -5.66 -13.95 -7.96
C GLU A 16 -4.66 -13.48 -9.03
N GLU A 17 -5.00 -13.64 -10.32
CA GLU A 17 -4.21 -13.12 -11.43
C GLU A 17 -4.18 -11.60 -11.41
N LYS A 18 -5.33 -10.95 -11.23
CA LYS A 18 -5.40 -9.49 -11.20
C LYS A 18 -4.74 -8.92 -9.96
N LYS A 19 -4.84 -9.58 -8.82
CA LYS A 19 -4.07 -9.22 -7.61
C LYS A 19 -2.57 -9.25 -7.87
N LYS A 20 -2.04 -10.26 -8.57
CA LYS A 20 -0.60 -10.33 -8.90
C LYS A 20 -0.15 -9.24 -9.87
N GLU A 21 -1.03 -8.78 -10.74
CA GLU A 21 -0.73 -7.71 -11.70
C GLU A 21 -0.66 -6.34 -11.01
N VAL A 22 -1.63 -6.07 -10.12
CA VAL A 22 -1.78 -4.75 -9.48
C VAL A 22 -0.95 -4.63 -8.19
N CYS A 23 -0.79 -5.72 -7.44
CA CYS A 23 -0.12 -5.70 -6.14
C CYS A 23 1.34 -6.14 -6.27
N ASN A 24 2.27 -5.28 -5.88
CA ASN A 24 3.71 -5.55 -5.82
C ASN A 24 4.13 -6.09 -4.44
N GLY A 25 3.21 -6.07 -3.47
CA GLY A 25 3.45 -6.50 -2.11
C GLY A 25 4.16 -5.42 -1.29
N CYS A 26 4.85 -5.83 -0.23
CA CYS A 26 5.47 -4.86 0.66
C CYS A 26 6.83 -4.38 0.12
N GLY A 27 6.86 -3.18 -0.48
CA GLY A 27 8.09 -2.53 -0.94
C GLY A 27 7.85 -1.64 -2.17
N ALA A 28 8.93 -1.07 -2.72
CA ALA A 28 8.85 -0.32 -3.98
C ALA A 28 8.90 -1.28 -5.17
N LYS A 29 8.09 -1.06 -6.21
CA LYS A 29 8.05 -1.92 -7.40
C LYS A 29 9.45 -2.10 -8.00
N GLY A 30 9.88 -3.35 -8.20
CA GLY A 30 11.19 -3.68 -8.79
C GLY A 30 12.40 -3.45 -7.88
N ALA A 31 12.23 -3.00 -6.64
CA ALA A 31 13.36 -2.73 -5.76
C ALA A 31 14.05 -4.02 -5.30
N TRP A 32 15.38 -4.07 -5.50
CA TRP A 32 16.21 -5.21 -5.12
C TRP A 32 16.06 -5.54 -3.63
N TYR A 33 15.84 -4.55 -2.75
CA TYR A 33 15.78 -4.78 -1.31
C TYR A 33 14.43 -5.34 -0.82
N ASN A 34 13.45 -5.57 -1.70
CA ASN A 34 12.13 -6.09 -1.28
C ASN A 34 12.22 -7.46 -0.58
N PHE A 35 13.17 -8.31 -0.98
CA PHE A 35 13.39 -9.60 -0.30
C PHE A 35 13.89 -9.43 1.14
N LEU A 36 14.50 -8.29 1.47
CA LEU A 36 14.99 -7.94 2.80
C LEU A 36 13.90 -7.32 3.67
N ILE A 37 12.68 -7.13 3.18
CA ILE A 37 11.58 -6.55 3.96
C ILE A 37 10.88 -7.67 4.74
N PRO A 38 11.16 -7.85 6.06
CA PRO A 38 10.42 -8.78 6.88
C PRO A 38 8.99 -8.27 7.03
N GLY A 39 8.05 -8.92 6.33
CA GLY A 39 6.71 -8.36 6.19
C GLY A 39 5.62 -9.31 5.72
N LYS A 40 5.85 -10.64 5.61
CA LYS A 40 4.81 -11.58 5.13
C LYS A 40 3.46 -11.42 5.86
N ILE A 41 3.49 -11.12 7.15
CA ILE A 41 2.27 -10.89 7.95
C ILE A 41 1.51 -9.62 7.56
N PHE A 42 2.18 -8.67 6.91
CA PHE A 42 1.60 -7.42 6.41
C PHE A 42 1.41 -7.42 4.89
N LYS A 43 1.61 -8.56 4.20
CA LYS A 43 1.42 -8.66 2.75
C LYS A 43 0.03 -8.18 2.34
N GLU A 44 -1.02 -8.71 2.95
CA GLU A 44 -2.40 -8.33 2.62
C GLU A 44 -2.66 -6.82 2.81
N PRO A 45 -2.27 -6.17 3.93
CA PRO A 45 -2.30 -4.71 4.00
C PRO A 45 -1.54 -3.99 2.88
N CYS A 46 -0.37 -4.48 2.47
CA CYS A 46 0.42 -3.87 1.39
C CYS A 46 -0.32 -4.03 0.04
N ASP A 47 -0.87 -5.20 -0.25
CA ASP A 47 -1.64 -5.45 -1.47
C ASP A 47 -2.91 -4.56 -1.54
N ILE A 48 -3.62 -4.39 -0.41
CA ILE A 48 -4.76 -3.46 -0.33
C ILE A 48 -4.32 -2.02 -0.63
N HIS A 49 -3.14 -1.63 -0.13
CA HIS A 49 -2.58 -0.29 -0.33
C HIS A 49 -2.16 -0.05 -1.78
N ASP A 50 -1.50 -1.03 -2.41
CA ASP A 50 -1.16 -1.01 -3.84
C ASP A 50 -2.42 -0.84 -4.70
N PHE A 51 -3.48 -1.60 -4.41
CA PHE A 51 -4.75 -1.49 -5.12
C PHE A 51 -5.42 -0.12 -4.94
N ASP A 52 -5.45 0.38 -3.70
CA ASP A 52 -5.99 1.72 -3.41
C ASP A 52 -5.20 2.82 -4.13
N TYR A 53 -3.88 2.65 -4.24
CA TYR A 53 -3.01 3.53 -5.00
C TYR A 53 -3.30 3.46 -6.49
N GLU A 54 -3.38 2.29 -7.10
CA GLU A 54 -3.70 2.12 -8.53
C GLU A 54 -4.99 2.86 -8.91
N ARG A 55 -6.04 2.73 -8.08
CA ARG A 55 -7.36 3.32 -8.33
C ARG A 55 -7.45 4.81 -8.05
N GLY A 56 -6.79 5.29 -7.00
CA GLY A 56 -6.99 6.65 -6.49
C GLY A 56 -6.58 7.72 -7.51
N GLU A 57 -7.35 8.79 -7.66
CA GLU A 57 -7.05 9.86 -8.63
C GLU A 57 -6.80 11.22 -7.97
N SER A 58 -6.92 11.29 -6.64
CA SER A 58 -6.79 12.52 -5.88
C SER A 58 -5.93 12.35 -4.64
N GLU A 59 -5.42 13.48 -4.13
CA GLU A 59 -4.71 13.52 -2.83
C GLU A 59 -5.58 12.96 -1.69
N LYS A 60 -6.90 13.17 -1.78
CA LYS A 60 -7.85 12.61 -0.81
C LYS A 60 -7.83 11.07 -0.85
N ASP A 61 -7.83 10.47 -2.04
CA ASP A 61 -7.77 9.01 -2.20
C ASP A 61 -6.47 8.46 -1.62
N LYS A 62 -5.34 9.13 -1.87
CA LYS A 62 -4.04 8.76 -1.28
C LYS A 62 -4.10 8.79 0.25
N ILE A 63 -4.64 9.86 0.84
CA ILE A 63 -4.79 9.97 2.30
C ILE A 63 -5.66 8.85 2.86
N GLU A 64 -6.74 8.49 2.16
CA GLU A 64 -7.63 7.39 2.56
C GLU A 64 -6.94 6.02 2.45
N ALA A 65 -6.15 5.80 1.39
CA ALA A 65 -5.33 4.60 1.20
C ALA A 65 -4.31 4.43 2.35
N ASP A 66 -3.51 5.48 2.60
CA ASP A 66 -2.50 5.50 3.68
C ASP A 66 -3.12 5.26 5.05
N ARG A 67 -4.29 5.87 5.30
CA ARG A 67 -5.03 5.68 6.55
C ARG A 67 -5.51 4.24 6.68
N ARG A 68 -6.05 3.64 5.63
CA ARG A 68 -6.53 2.25 5.64
C ARG A 68 -5.40 1.28 5.89
N PHE A 69 -4.26 1.50 5.22
CA PHE A 69 -3.03 0.71 5.36
C PHE A 69 -2.57 0.60 6.82
N ILE A 70 -2.35 1.74 7.50
CA ILE A 70 -1.88 1.72 8.89
C ILE A 70 -2.94 1.15 9.85
N GLN A 71 -4.23 1.37 9.59
CA GLN A 71 -5.28 0.82 10.43
C GLN A 71 -5.35 -0.72 10.32
N ASN A 72 -5.18 -1.27 9.11
CA ASN A 72 -5.08 -2.72 8.90
C ASN A 72 -3.86 -3.32 9.60
N MET A 73 -2.68 -2.70 9.47
CA MET A 73 -1.50 -3.14 10.20
C MET A 73 -1.69 -3.10 11.72
N LYS A 74 -2.33 -2.06 12.26
CA LYS A 74 -2.64 -1.95 13.69
C LYS A 74 -3.55 -3.08 14.18
N ARG A 75 -4.51 -3.54 13.38
CA ARG A 75 -5.37 -4.70 13.71
C ARG A 75 -4.57 -5.98 13.84
N ILE A 76 -3.65 -6.23 12.90
CA ILE A 76 -2.71 -7.36 12.95
C ILE A 76 -1.82 -7.29 14.20
N VAL A 77 -1.28 -6.10 14.50
CA VAL A 77 -0.47 -5.86 15.70
C VAL A 77 -1.30 -6.14 16.96
N ALA A 78 -2.54 -5.67 17.03
CA ALA A 78 -3.42 -5.85 18.18
C ALA A 78 -3.72 -7.34 18.45
N ALA A 79 -4.02 -8.09 17.40
CA ALA A 79 -4.32 -9.53 17.44
C ALA A 79 -3.10 -10.44 17.67
N THR A 80 -1.89 -9.89 17.75
CA THR A 80 -0.68 -10.67 18.03
C THR A 80 -0.63 -11.03 19.52
N ASP A 81 -0.61 -12.30 19.91
CA ASP A 81 -0.60 -12.66 21.35
C ASP A 81 0.76 -12.45 22.01
N ASN A 82 1.83 -12.88 21.34
CA ASN A 82 3.20 -12.76 21.86
C ASN A 82 3.60 -11.28 22.00
N LYS A 83 3.92 -10.84 23.23
CA LYS A 83 4.23 -9.43 23.55
C LYS A 83 5.48 -8.90 22.85
N LEU A 84 6.53 -9.72 22.72
CA LEU A 84 7.76 -9.33 22.02
C LEU A 84 7.50 -9.17 20.53
N LEU A 85 6.80 -10.13 19.93
CA LEU A 85 6.40 -10.08 18.53
C LEU A 85 5.45 -8.92 18.25
N LYS A 86 4.52 -8.61 19.17
CA LYS A 86 3.63 -7.44 19.10
C LYS A 86 4.43 -6.14 19.09
N LYS A 87 5.45 -6.01 19.95
CA LYS A 87 6.34 -4.83 19.98
C LYS A 87 7.10 -4.70 18.66
N TYR A 88 7.68 -5.79 18.16
CA TYR A 88 8.38 -5.82 16.87
C TYR A 88 7.45 -5.41 15.70
N ARG A 89 6.27 -6.05 15.60
CA ARG A 89 5.28 -5.75 14.56
C ARG A 89 4.79 -4.30 14.63
N ARG A 90 4.66 -3.72 15.83
CA ARG A 90 4.31 -2.30 16.00
C ARG A 90 5.39 -1.37 15.45
N VAL A 91 6.68 -1.68 15.70
CA VAL A 91 7.80 -0.90 15.15
C VAL A 91 7.78 -0.99 13.63
N LYS A 92 7.62 -2.19 13.07
CA LYS A 92 7.54 -2.40 11.62
C LYS A 92 6.35 -1.65 11.01
N ALA A 93 5.15 -1.76 11.56
CA ALA A 93 3.96 -1.06 11.04
C ALA A 93 4.16 0.46 10.98
N ARG A 94 4.80 1.05 11.99
CA ARG A 94 5.16 2.48 11.99
C ARG A 94 6.20 2.82 10.93
N ALA A 95 7.21 1.97 10.76
CA ALA A 95 8.24 2.16 9.75
C ALA A 95 7.63 2.13 8.34
N PHE A 96 6.78 1.14 8.04
CA PHE A 96 6.06 1.09 6.77
C PHE A 96 5.24 2.34 6.52
N PHE A 97 4.39 2.74 7.48
CA PHE A 97 3.57 3.94 7.33
C PHE A 97 4.40 5.21 7.17
N LYS A 98 5.55 5.31 7.84
CA LYS A 98 6.47 6.43 7.63
C LYS A 98 7.04 6.41 6.20
N SER A 99 7.42 5.24 5.67
CA SER A 99 7.92 5.13 4.30
C SER A 99 6.90 5.58 3.25
N VAL A 100 5.63 5.17 3.35
CA VAL A 100 4.61 5.67 2.40
C VAL A 100 4.28 7.15 2.61
N LYS A 101 4.34 7.66 3.85
CA LYS A 101 4.22 9.09 4.11
C LYS A 101 5.33 9.93 3.47
N ASP A 102 6.57 9.45 3.54
CA ASP A 102 7.75 10.21 3.10
C ASP A 102 8.02 10.02 1.59
N PHE A 103 7.69 8.86 1.01
CA PHE A 103 8.06 8.48 -0.37
C PHE A 103 6.90 8.01 -1.24
N GLY A 104 5.69 7.91 -0.70
CA GLY A 104 4.55 7.35 -1.42
C GLY A 104 3.94 8.27 -2.46
N ASP A 105 4.28 9.57 -2.48
CA ASP A 105 3.77 10.52 -3.49
C ASP A 105 4.22 10.12 -4.90
N GLU A 106 5.50 9.84 -5.09
CA GLU A 106 6.06 9.45 -6.39
C GLU A 106 5.36 8.19 -6.92
N ALA A 107 5.21 7.18 -6.05
CA ALA A 107 4.52 5.93 -6.42
C ALA A 107 3.03 6.14 -6.71
N PHE A 108 2.34 6.99 -5.94
CA PHE A 108 0.91 7.27 -6.17
C PHE A 108 0.67 8.00 -7.48
N TRP A 109 1.56 8.92 -7.88
CA TRP A 109 1.38 9.77 -9.05
C TRP A 109 2.07 9.29 -10.33
N ALA A 110 2.92 8.24 -10.27
CA ALA A 110 3.80 7.80 -11.38
C ALA A 110 3.13 7.73 -12.76
N ASP A 111 1.92 7.17 -12.85
CA ASP A 111 1.20 6.98 -14.12
C ASP A 111 -0.06 7.85 -14.23
N LYS A 112 -0.15 8.94 -13.44
CA LYS A 112 -1.35 9.78 -13.33
C LYS A 112 -1.10 11.20 -13.78
N VAL A 113 -2.07 11.75 -14.50
CA VAL A 113 -2.08 13.16 -14.87
C VAL A 113 -2.57 13.99 -13.68
N ILE A 114 -1.69 14.84 -13.16
CA ILE A 114 -2.05 15.85 -12.17
C ILE A 114 -2.97 16.87 -12.83
N ASP A 115 -4.19 17.03 -12.29
CA ASP A 115 -5.20 17.95 -12.80
C ASP A 115 -5.57 17.68 -14.29
N LYS A 116 -6.25 16.55 -14.54
CA LYS A 116 -6.75 16.16 -15.88
C LYS A 116 -7.51 17.27 -16.61
N LYS A 117 -8.13 18.22 -15.90
CA LYS A 117 -8.92 19.30 -16.49
C LYS A 117 -8.03 20.38 -17.11
N ASN A 118 -6.91 20.71 -16.47
CA ASN A 118 -6.03 21.80 -16.88
C ASN A 118 -4.69 21.31 -17.49
N SER A 119 -4.44 20.01 -17.47
CA SER A 119 -3.21 19.40 -18.01
C SER A 119 -3.46 18.69 -19.34
N LYS A 120 -2.53 18.84 -20.29
CA LYS A 120 -2.46 18.05 -21.52
C LYS A 120 -1.06 17.47 -21.67
N GLY A 121 -0.99 16.15 -21.91
CA GLY A 121 0.26 15.51 -22.32
C GLY A 121 0.57 15.81 -23.78
N LYS A 122 1.86 15.84 -24.11
CA LYS A 122 2.36 15.83 -25.49
C LYS A 122 3.58 14.92 -25.53
N GLU A 123 3.60 13.98 -26.46
CA GLU A 123 4.79 13.19 -26.74
C GLU A 123 5.87 14.09 -27.35
N ILE A 124 7.09 13.99 -26.82
CA ILE A 124 8.26 14.68 -27.33
C ILE A 124 9.32 13.65 -27.67
N GLU A 125 9.98 13.82 -28.81
CA GLU A 125 11.17 13.07 -29.17
C GLU A 125 12.36 13.67 -28.41
N ILE A 126 13.20 12.82 -27.80
CA ILE A 126 14.36 13.20 -26.98
C ILE A 126 15.64 12.89 -27.75
#